data_AF-A0A182IUX6-F1
#
_entry.id   AF-A0A182IUX6-F1
#
_cell.length_a   1.000
_cell.length_b   1.000
_cell.length_c   1.000
_cell.angle_alpha   90.00
_cell.angle_beta   90.00
_cell.angle_gamma   90.00
#
_symmetry.space_group_name_H-M   'P 1'
#
loop_
_entity.id
_entity.type
_entity.pdbx_description
1 polymer ?
#
loop_
_entity_poly.entity_id
_entity_poly.type
_entity_poly.pdbx_seq_one_letter_code
_entity_poly.pdbx_strand_id
1 'polypeptide(L)'
;MGCPFRLTDDIEIQATPGHTLSCVTVLVARSNLSPGIGRPTAIVGDLFEHRQDIEDERLWVEAGSEDPRAQRNHRARIAELADWIIPGHGGPFRVDPSMRETLRQQATY
;
A
#
# COMPACT_ATOMS: atom_id res chain seq x y z
N MET A 1 -14.32 -10.09 0.52
CA MET A 1 -13.75 -8.75 0.79
C MET A 1 -14.42 -8.19 2.03
N GLY A 2 -13.64 -7.75 3.02
CA GLY A 2 -14.20 -7.03 4.17
C GLY A 2 -14.58 -5.60 3.78
N CYS A 3 -15.64 -5.05 4.38
CA CYS A 3 -15.98 -3.64 4.24
C CYS A 3 -14.89 -2.78 4.91
N PRO A 4 -14.49 -1.64 4.31
CA PRO A 4 -13.60 -0.71 4.98
C PRO A 4 -14.18 -0.22 6.30
N PHE A 5 -13.33 -0.01 7.30
CA PHE A 5 -13.73 0.53 8.58
C PHE A 5 -13.42 2.03 8.63
N ARG A 6 -14.47 2.85 8.59
CA ARG A 6 -14.33 4.30 8.65
C ARG A 6 -14.12 4.75 10.10
N LEU A 7 -12.98 5.38 10.38
CA LEU A 7 -12.68 5.99 11.68
C LEU A 7 -13.25 7.40 11.79
N THR A 8 -13.08 8.20 10.74
CA THR A 8 -13.58 9.57 10.61
C THR A 8 -13.93 9.85 9.16
N ASP A 9 -14.39 11.06 8.83
CA ASP A 9 -14.62 11.46 7.43
C ASP A 9 -13.35 11.46 6.57
N ASP A 10 -12.16 11.55 7.20
CA ASP A 10 -10.87 11.60 6.51
C ASP A 10 -10.02 10.36 6.67
N ILE A 11 -10.39 9.43 7.56
CA ILE A 11 -9.57 8.27 7.93
C ILE A 11 -10.38 6.99 7.79
N GLU A 12 -9.86 6.08 6.96
CA GLU A 12 -10.44 4.76 6.71
C GLU A 12 -9.37 3.67 6.87
N ILE A 13 -9.75 2.54 7.44
CA ILE A 13 -8.91 1.35 7.55
C ILE A 13 -9.38 0.31 6.53
N GLN A 14 -8.44 -0.21 5.73
CA GLN A 14 -8.68 -1.33 4.81
C GLN A 14 -7.87 -2.55 5.24
N ALA A 15 -8.50 -3.72 5.21
CA ALA A 15 -7.77 -4.98 5.36
C ALA A 15 -6.85 -5.20 4.16
N THR A 16 -5.57 -5.48 4.42
CA THR A 16 -4.52 -5.70 3.43
C THR A 16 -3.64 -6.90 3.80
N PRO A 17 -4.24 -8.10 3.96
CA PRO A 17 -3.48 -9.31 4.31
C PRO A 17 -2.42 -9.63 3.24
N GLY A 18 -1.29 -10.16 3.68
CA GLY A 18 -0.17 -10.47 2.80
C GLY A 18 1.10 -10.70 3.61
N HIS A 19 1.71 -9.60 4.09
CA HIS A 19 2.90 -9.69 4.96
C HIS A 19 2.58 -10.51 6.22
N THR A 20 1.50 -10.12 6.93
CA THR A 20 0.75 -11.04 7.80
C THR A 20 -0.70 -11.12 7.36
N LEU A 21 -1.42 -12.16 7.78
CA LEU A 21 -2.86 -12.29 7.55
C LEU A 21 -3.71 -11.24 8.31
N SER A 22 -3.10 -10.48 9.21
CA SER A 22 -3.76 -9.44 10.02
C SER A 22 -3.46 -8.01 9.56
N CYS A 23 -2.64 -7.83 8.52
CA CYS A 23 -2.22 -6.51 8.04
C CYS A 23 -3.41 -5.64 7.61
N VAL A 24 -3.29 -4.35 7.93
CA VAL A 24 -4.24 -3.30 7.55
C VAL A 24 -3.51 -2.08 7.01
N THR A 25 -4.17 -1.34 6.14
CA THR A 25 -3.73 -0.05 5.64
C THR A 25 -4.65 1.05 6.15
N VAL A 26 -4.07 2.16 6.60
CA VAL A 26 -4.80 3.38 6.94
C VAL A 26 -4.72 4.35 5.77
N LEU A 27 -5.87 4.72 5.22
CA LEU A 27 -6.01 5.76 4.19
C LEU A 27 -6.38 7.08 4.85
N VAL A 28 -5.59 8.12 4.60
CA VAL A 28 -5.77 9.47 5.13
C VAL A 28 -6.05 10.42 3.97
N ALA A 29 -7.30 10.86 3.84
CA ALA A 29 -7.77 11.69 2.73
C ALA A 29 -7.09 13.07 2.68
N ARG A 30 -6.80 13.66 3.84
CA ARG A 30 -6.16 14.98 3.97
C ARG A 30 -4.95 14.88 4.89
N SER A 31 -3.76 15.10 4.35
CA SER A 31 -2.50 15.06 5.10
C SER A 31 -1.57 16.19 4.63
N ASN A 32 -0.51 16.47 5.38
CA ASN A 32 0.50 17.44 4.94
C ASN A 32 1.26 16.99 3.67
N LEU A 33 1.25 15.69 3.35
CA LEU A 33 1.81 15.15 2.10
C LEU A 33 0.85 15.31 0.91
N SER A 34 -0.45 15.36 1.20
CA SER A 34 -1.51 15.58 0.20
C SER A 34 -2.45 16.71 0.67
N PRO A 35 -1.99 17.99 0.62
CA PRO A 35 -2.75 19.14 1.14
C PRO A 35 -3.89 19.61 0.22
N GLY A 36 -4.11 18.94 -0.93
CA GLY A 36 -5.06 19.35 -1.96
C GLY A 36 -6.11 18.29 -2.31
N ILE A 37 -6.81 18.48 -3.43
CA ILE A 37 -7.75 17.52 -3.99
C ILE A 37 -6.95 16.42 -4.71
N GLY A 38 -6.50 15.43 -3.96
CA GLY A 38 -5.72 14.30 -4.45
C GLY A 38 -6.24 12.96 -3.93
N ARG A 39 -5.54 11.88 -4.27
CA ARG A 39 -5.76 10.58 -3.62
C ARG A 39 -5.17 10.63 -2.19
N PRO A 40 -5.69 9.82 -1.26
CA PRO A 40 -5.20 9.77 0.12
C PRO A 40 -3.71 9.44 0.22
N THR A 41 -3.15 9.73 1.39
CA THR A 41 -1.89 9.12 1.84
C THR A 41 -2.20 7.78 2.47
N ALA A 42 -1.52 6.71 2.06
CA ALA A 42 -1.64 5.39 2.65
C ALA A 42 -0.49 5.12 3.62
N ILE A 43 -0.83 4.76 4.87
CA ILE A 43 0.11 4.19 5.85
C ILE A 43 -0.10 2.69 5.82
N VAL A 44 0.91 1.94 5.38
CA VAL A 44 0.68 0.57 4.89
C VAL A 44 1.41 -0.51 5.70
N GLY A 45 2.29 -0.13 6.63
CA GLY A 45 3.19 -1.08 7.28
C GLY A 45 3.99 -1.87 6.23
N ASP A 46 4.26 -3.14 6.52
CA ASP A 46 5.09 -4.00 5.67
C ASP A 46 4.33 -4.58 4.45
N LEU A 47 3.15 -4.04 4.13
CA LEU A 47 2.60 -4.22 2.78
C LEU A 47 3.64 -3.76 1.73
N PHE A 48 4.36 -2.68 2.06
CA PHE A 48 5.57 -2.24 1.39
C PHE A 48 6.70 -2.10 2.42
N GLU A 49 7.83 -2.73 2.17
CA GLU A 49 9.04 -2.56 2.96
C GLU A 49 9.59 -1.15 2.74
N HIS A 50 9.80 -0.77 1.47
CA HIS A 50 10.29 0.55 1.05
C HIS A 50 10.18 0.71 -0.47
N ARG A 51 10.35 1.93 -1.00
CA ARG A 51 10.13 2.25 -2.44
C ARG A 51 10.77 1.26 -3.43
N GLN A 52 12.00 0.81 -3.18
CA GLN A 52 12.75 -0.06 -4.09
C GLN A 52 12.11 -1.44 -4.25
N ASP A 53 11.27 -1.88 -3.32
CA ASP A 53 10.56 -3.16 -3.39
C ASP A 53 9.47 -3.20 -4.48
N ILE A 54 9.16 -2.05 -5.10
CA ILE A 54 8.33 -1.97 -6.30
C ILE A 54 9.07 -2.56 -7.50
N GLU A 55 10.37 -2.28 -7.60
CA GLU A 55 11.21 -2.72 -8.72
C GLU A 55 11.79 -4.13 -8.47
N ASP A 56 12.01 -4.49 -7.21
CA ASP A 56 12.52 -5.81 -6.80
C ASP A 56 11.61 -6.48 -5.76
N GLU A 57 10.72 -7.36 -6.22
CA GLU A 57 9.77 -8.06 -5.35
C GLU A 57 10.45 -8.97 -4.31
N ARG A 58 11.69 -9.40 -4.56
CA ARG A 58 12.41 -10.26 -3.61
C ARG A 58 12.57 -9.58 -2.27
N LEU A 59 12.67 -8.25 -2.25
CA LEU A 59 12.86 -7.47 -1.02
C LEU A 59 11.70 -7.67 -0.03
N TRP A 60 10.45 -7.68 -0.49
CA TRP A 60 9.30 -7.87 0.39
C TRP A 60 8.89 -9.34 0.51
N VAL A 61 9.18 -10.17 -0.50
CA VAL A 61 8.93 -11.63 -0.44
C VAL A 61 9.85 -12.29 0.58
N GLU A 62 11.16 -12.03 0.50
CA GLU A 62 12.17 -12.61 1.38
C GLU A 62 12.15 -11.99 2.79
N ALA A 63 11.52 -10.82 2.95
CA ALA A 63 11.24 -10.21 4.27
C ALA A 63 10.16 -10.96 5.09
N GLY A 64 9.59 -12.04 4.57
CA GLY A 64 8.76 -12.96 5.34
C GLY A 64 7.27 -12.85 5.09
N SER A 65 6.85 -12.58 3.85
CA SER A 65 5.44 -12.57 3.46
C SER A 65 4.73 -13.91 3.76
N GLU A 66 3.67 -13.87 4.57
CA GLU A 66 2.82 -15.05 4.86
C GLU A 66 1.98 -15.48 3.65
N ASP A 67 1.51 -14.52 2.84
CA ASP A 67 0.77 -14.76 1.60
C ASP A 67 1.24 -13.77 0.50
N PRO A 68 2.26 -14.14 -0.28
CA PRO A 68 2.79 -13.27 -1.34
C PRO A 68 1.75 -12.89 -2.39
N ARG A 69 0.83 -13.81 -2.70
CA ARG A 69 -0.20 -13.55 -3.71
C ARG A 69 -1.19 -12.51 -3.20
N ALA A 70 -1.65 -12.62 -1.95
CA ALA A 70 -2.47 -11.58 -1.35
C ALA A 70 -1.71 -10.26 -1.23
N GLN A 71 -0.43 -10.29 -0.86
CA GLN A 71 0.38 -9.08 -0.74
C GLN A 71 0.51 -8.34 -2.07
N ARG A 72 0.78 -9.02 -3.20
CA ARG A 72 0.79 -8.38 -4.54
C ARG A 72 -0.52 -7.69 -4.87
N ASN A 73 -1.64 -8.38 -4.64
CA ASN A 73 -2.96 -7.83 -4.92
C ASN A 73 -3.25 -6.58 -4.09
N HIS A 74 -2.91 -6.60 -2.80
CA HIS A 74 -3.11 -5.45 -1.93
C HIS A 74 -2.13 -4.31 -2.23
N ARG A 75 -0.87 -4.60 -2.59
CA ARG A 75 0.11 -3.61 -3.05
C ARG A 75 -0.43 -2.85 -4.26
N ALA A 76 -0.90 -3.57 -5.29
CA ALA A 76 -1.48 -2.95 -6.48
C ALA A 76 -2.73 -2.12 -6.17
N ARG A 77 -3.66 -2.68 -5.37
CA ARG A 77 -4.89 -1.99 -4.99
C ARG A 77 -4.63 -0.71 -4.18
N ILE A 78 -3.76 -0.77 -3.17
CA ILE A 78 -3.46 0.41 -2.34
C ILE A 78 -2.71 1.47 -3.13
N ALA A 79 -1.78 1.06 -4.00
CA ALA A 79 -1.15 1.99 -4.92
C ALA A 79 -2.23 2.72 -5.73
N GLU A 80 -3.22 2.03 -6.31
CA GLU A 80 -4.36 2.66 -6.99
C GLU A 80 -5.15 3.66 -6.14
N LEU A 81 -5.28 3.41 -4.85
CA LEU A 81 -6.08 4.28 -3.98
C LEU A 81 -5.31 5.50 -3.46
N ALA A 82 -3.98 5.54 -3.54
CA ALA A 82 -3.17 6.55 -2.83
C ALA A 82 -2.23 7.35 -3.74
N ASP A 83 -1.94 8.60 -3.38
CA ASP A 83 -0.90 9.42 -4.03
C ASP A 83 0.46 9.28 -3.34
N TRP A 84 0.44 8.94 -2.05
CA TRP A 84 1.62 8.74 -1.22
C TRP A 84 1.51 7.44 -0.45
N ILE A 85 2.62 6.73 -0.32
CA ILE A 85 2.75 5.54 0.52
C ILE A 85 3.78 5.82 1.60
N ILE A 86 3.42 5.50 2.84
CA ILE A 86 4.30 5.44 4.00
C ILE A 86 4.54 3.96 4.31
N PRO A 87 5.68 3.39 3.88
CA PRO A 87 5.99 1.97 4.05
C PRO A 87 6.45 1.66 5.49
N GLY A 88 6.61 0.39 5.82
CA GLY A 88 7.06 -0.03 7.15
C GLY A 88 8.54 0.23 7.43
N HIS A 89 9.39 0.15 6.40
CA HIS A 89 10.85 0.22 6.51
C HIS A 89 11.47 1.23 5.52
N GLY A 90 10.96 2.46 5.47
CA GLY A 90 11.54 3.49 4.61
C GLY A 90 10.88 4.86 4.72
N GLY A 91 11.39 5.82 3.95
CA GLY A 91 10.77 7.14 3.84
C GLY A 91 9.48 7.10 3.01
N PRO A 92 8.55 8.06 3.22
CA PRO A 92 7.38 8.22 2.37
C PRO A 92 7.78 8.45 0.90
N PHE A 93 7.04 7.87 -0.03
CA PHE A 93 7.26 8.08 -1.45
C PHE A 93 5.95 8.35 -2.20
N ARG A 94 6.06 9.15 -3.27
CA ARG A 94 4.94 9.48 -4.15
C ARG A 94 4.74 8.35 -5.16
N VAL A 95 3.48 7.95 -5.37
CA VAL A 95 3.10 6.92 -6.33
C VAL A 95 2.91 7.55 -7.70
N ASP A 96 3.78 7.22 -8.65
CA ASP A 96 3.68 7.68 -10.03
C ASP A 96 2.99 6.62 -10.94
N PRO A 97 2.61 6.99 -12.19
CA PRO A 97 1.96 6.06 -13.11
C PRO A 97 2.76 4.81 -13.45
N SER A 98 4.10 4.88 -13.49
CA SER A 98 4.95 3.73 -13.81
C SER A 98 4.91 2.70 -12.68
N MET A 99 4.97 3.16 -11.42
CA MET A 99 4.83 2.28 -10.25
C MET A 99 3.48 1.55 -10.25
N ARG A 100 2.39 2.25 -10.57
CA ARG A 100 1.05 1.65 -10.66
C ARG A 100 1.02 0.52 -11.68
N GLU A 101 1.61 0.74 -12.84
CA GLU A 101 1.67 -0.24 -13.90
C GLU A 101 2.50 -1.46 -13.50
N THR A 102 3.69 -1.26 -12.92
CA THR A 102 4.52 -2.34 -12.37
C THR A 102 3.74 -3.18 -11.36
N LEU A 103 3.07 -2.54 -10.40
CA LEU A 103 2.32 -3.25 -9.36
C LEU A 103 1.11 -4.02 -9.92
N ARG A 104 0.41 -3.49 -10.93
CA ARG A 104 -0.67 -4.23 -11.62
C ARG A 104 -0.16 -5.48 -12.32
N GLN A 105 1.00 -5.38 -12.97
CA GLN A 105 1.62 -6.51 -13.64
C GLN A 105 2.02 -7.59 -12.62
N GLN A 106 2.63 -7.20 -11.50
CA GLN A 106 2.95 -8.11 -10.39
C GLN A 106 1.70 -8.83 -9.87
N ALA A 107 0.58 -8.12 -9.68
CA ALA A 107 -0.67 -8.73 -9.21
C ALA A 107 -1.32 -9.75 -10.17
N THR A 108 -0.83 -9.85 -11.41
CA THR A 108 -1.31 -10.83 -12.39
C THR A 108 -0.68 -12.22 -12.20
N TYR A 109 0.41 -12.33 -11.44
CA TYR A 109 1.17 -13.56 -11.17
C TYR A 109 1.03 -14.05 -9.71
#